data_AF-A0A2V8RLH5-F1
#
_entry.id   AF-A0A2V8RLH5-F1
#
_cell.length_a   1.000
_cell.length_b   1.000
_cell.length_c   1.000
_cell.angle_alpha   90.00
_cell.angle_beta   90.00
_cell.angle_gamma   90.00
#
_symmetry.space_group_name_H-M   'P 1'
#
loop_
_entity.id
_entity.type
_entity.pdbx_description
1 polymer ?
#
loop_
_entity_poly.entity_id
_entity_poly.type
_entity_poly.pdbx_seq_one_letter_code
_entity_poly.pdbx_strand_id
1 'polypeptide(L)' 'FRVVIENALKTSRLKSSVTREKDSIGEGRKMLGISEQKLRTELAKMGKAVEGSWRAEEKAATLAALMALARWSRSRN' A
#
# COMPACT_ATOMS: atom_id res chain seq x y z
N PHE A 1 -10.12 11.40 -12.59
CA PHE A 1 -9.75 9.98 -12.68
C PHE A 1 -10.24 9.13 -11.51
N ARG A 2 -9.96 9.46 -10.24
CA ARG A 2 -10.41 8.66 -9.07
C ARG A 2 -11.87 8.22 -9.10
N VAL A 3 -12.80 9.16 -9.27
CA VAL A 3 -14.26 8.90 -9.25
C VAL A 3 -14.68 7.91 -10.34
N VAL A 4 -14.09 8.00 -11.53
CA VAL A 4 -14.37 7.08 -12.65
C VAL A 4 -13.97 5.65 -12.30
N ILE A 5 -12.78 5.48 -11.71
CA ILE A 5 -12.26 4.16 -11.28
C ILE A 5 -13.08 3.61 -10.11
N GLU A 6 -13.39 4.44 -9.10
CA GLU A 6 -14.22 4.01 -7.96
C GLU A 6 -15.61 3.55 -8.42
N ASN A 7 -16.23 4.25 -9.38
CA ASN A 7 -17.51 3.84 -9.93
C ASN A 7 -17.41 2.52 -10.70
N ALA A 8 -16.39 2.33 -11.53
CA ALA A 8 -16.17 1.07 -12.24
C ALA A 8 -15.95 -0.13 -11.29
N LEU A 9 -15.17 0.07 -10.21
CA LEU A 9 -14.92 -0.94 -9.19
C LEU A 9 -16.20 -1.28 -8.41
N LYS A 10 -17.01 -0.27 -8.06
CA LYS A 10 -18.33 -0.47 -7.43
C LYS A 10 -19.27 -1.29 -8.30
N THR A 11 -19.41 -0.95 -9.59
CA THR A 11 -20.25 -1.71 -10.54
C THR A 11 -19.79 -3.16 -10.65
N SER A 12 -18.48 -3.39 -10.58
CA SER A 12 -17.88 -4.73 -10.63
C SER A 12 -17.89 -5.47 -9.29
N ARG A 13 -18.48 -4.89 -8.23
CA ARG A 13 -18.49 -5.41 -6.85
C ARG A 13 -17.09 -5.69 -6.29
N LEU A 14 -16.07 -4.99 -6.78
CA LEU A 14 -14.70 -5.10 -6.31
C LEU A 14 -14.48 -4.14 -5.15
N LYS A 15 -13.95 -4.68 -4.04
CA LYS A 15 -13.52 -3.85 -2.92
C LYS A 15 -12.28 -3.06 -3.34
N SER A 16 -12.32 -1.75 -3.14
CA SER A 16 -11.21 -0.84 -3.46
C SER A 16 -10.90 0.06 -2.28
N SER A 17 -9.62 0.42 -2.11
CA SER A 17 -9.21 1.48 -1.20
C SER A 17 -8.32 2.48 -1.91
N VAL A 18 -8.55 3.75 -1.64
CA VAL A 18 -7.74 4.85 -2.16
C VAL A 18 -6.90 5.40 -1.01
N THR A 19 -5.58 5.41 -1.22
CA THR A 19 -4.62 5.99 -0.28
C THR A 19 -3.89 7.13 -1.00
N ARG A 20 -3.77 8.28 -0.34
CA ARG A 20 -2.98 9.40 -0.87
C ARG A 20 -1.51 9.12 -0.59
N GLU A 21 -0.63 9.41 -1.54
CA GLU A 21 0.80 9.18 -1.37
C GLU A 21 1.36 9.83 -0.09
N LYS A 22 0.96 11.08 0.19
CA LYS A 22 1.36 11.81 1.40
C LYS A 22 0.98 11.12 2.71
N ASP A 23 -0.15 10.41 2.71
CA ASP A 23 -0.70 9.76 3.91
C ASP A 23 -0.32 8.27 3.98
N SER A 24 0.22 7.73 2.88
CA SER A 24 0.47 6.29 2.69
C SER A 24 1.35 5.67 3.76
N ILE A 25 2.45 6.33 4.13
CA ILE A 25 3.37 5.86 5.17
C ILE A 25 2.70 5.85 6.55
N GLY A 26 1.91 6.89 6.85
CA GLY A 26 1.17 6.99 8.11
C GLY A 26 0.09 5.92 8.25
N GLU A 27 -0.70 5.72 7.20
CA GLU A 27 -1.70 4.64 7.13
C GLU A 27 -1.04 3.26 7.19
N GLY A 28 0.04 3.07 6.43
CA GLY A 28 0.81 1.84 6.38
C GLY A 28 1.35 1.42 7.74
N ARG A 29 1.97 2.35 8.47
CA ARG A 29 2.47 2.07 9.83
C ARG A 29 1.35 1.68 10.79
N LYS A 30 0.21 2.39 10.77
CA LYS A 30 -0.95 2.04 11.62
C LYS A 30 -1.48 0.65 11.26
N MET A 31 -1.56 0.36 9.97
CA MET A 31 -2.18 -0.86 9.50
C MET A 31 -1.27 -2.09 9.68
N LEU A 32 0.05 -1.92 9.58
CA LEU A 32 1.06 -2.96 9.76
C LEU A 32 1.58 -3.06 11.19
N GLY A 33 1.24 -2.12 12.07
CA GLY A 33 1.67 -2.13 13.48
C GLY A 33 3.16 -1.91 13.69
N ILE A 34 3.86 -1.28 12.74
CA ILE A 34 5.32 -1.04 12.80
C ILE A 34 5.66 0.45 12.78
N SER A 35 6.84 0.82 13.24
CA SER A 35 7.30 2.22 13.17
C SER A 35 7.50 2.69 11.72
N GLU A 36 7.37 4.00 11.49
CA GLU A 36 7.60 4.60 10.17
C GLU A 36 9.03 4.35 9.67
N GLN A 37 10.03 4.48 10.54
CA GLN A 37 11.43 4.20 10.19
C GLN A 37 11.63 2.75 9.77
N LYS A 38 11.01 1.79 10.48
CA LYS A 38 11.06 0.37 10.13
C LYS A 38 10.39 0.15 8.77
N LEU A 39 9.21 0.74 8.54
CA LEU A 39 8.51 0.63 7.26
C LEU A 39 9.33 1.14 6.08
N ARG A 40 9.93 2.33 6.20
CA ARG A 40 10.81 2.91 5.16
C ARG A 40 12.04 2.03 4.89
N THR A 41 12.61 1.47 5.96
CA THR A 41 13.77 0.56 5.87
C THR A 41 13.41 -0.73 5.14
N GLU A 42 12.28 -1.35 5.45
CA GLU A 42 11.82 -2.57 4.77
C GLU A 42 11.51 -2.30 3.30
N LEU A 43 10.83 -1.20 2.96
CA LEU A 43 10.60 -0.82 1.56
C LEU A 43 11.91 -0.60 0.79
N ALA A 44 12.92 0.01 1.42
CA ALA A 44 14.23 0.18 0.81
C ALA A 44 14.97 -1.15 0.60
N LYS A 45 14.88 -2.08 1.57
CA LYS A 45 15.44 -3.43 1.44
C LYS A 45 14.78 -4.23 0.31
N MET A 46 13.45 -4.16 0.21
CA MET A 46 12.69 -4.82 -0.86
C MET A 46 13.13 -4.32 -2.24
N GLY A 47 13.26 -3.00 -2.41
CA GLY A 47 13.76 -2.45 -3.67
C GLY A 47 15.16 -2.90 -4.01
N LYS A 48 16.07 -2.86 -3.03
CA LYS A 48 17.46 -3.31 -3.22
C LYS A 48 17.55 -4.77 -3.68
N ALA A 49 16.60 -5.62 -3.29
CA ALA A 49 16.59 -7.04 -3.65
C ALA A 49 16.10 -7.31 -5.09
N VAL A 50 15.36 -6.39 -5.71
CA VAL A 50 14.75 -6.61 -7.03
C VAL A 50 15.46 -5.84 -8.14
N GLU A 51 15.53 -4.50 -8.03
CA GLU A 51 16.07 -3.62 -9.10
C GLU A 51 16.96 -2.49 -8.58
N GLY A 52 17.21 -2.42 -7.26
CA GLY A 52 18.01 -1.36 -6.65
C GLY A 52 17.17 -0.29 -5.96
N SER A 53 17.55 0.99 -6.06
CA SER A 53 16.83 2.05 -5.35
C SER A 53 15.50 2.37 -6.01
N TRP A 54 14.41 1.82 -5.47
CA TRP A 54 13.06 2.17 -5.90
C TRP A 54 12.75 3.67 -5.82
N ARG A 55 12.05 4.15 -6.85
CA ARG A 55 11.41 5.46 -6.92
C ARG A 55 10.27 5.57 -5.90
N ALA A 56 9.78 6.79 -5.70
CA ALA A 56 8.67 7.06 -4.77
C ALA A 56 7.41 6.27 -5.14
N GLU A 57 7.08 6.20 -6.44
CA GLU A 57 5.90 5.50 -6.96
C GLU A 57 5.94 3.99 -6.68
N GLU A 58 7.09 3.34 -6.88
CA GLU A 58 7.28 1.91 -6.63
C GLU A 58 7.16 1.56 -5.14
N LYS A 59 7.72 2.41 -4.28
CA LYS A 59 7.56 2.30 -2.83
C LYS A 59 6.09 2.45 -2.42
N ALA A 60 5.38 3.42 -3.00
CA ALA A 60 3.97 3.66 -2.72
C ALA A 60 3.08 2.49 -3.19
N ALA A 61 3.34 1.95 -4.39
CA ALA A 61 2.63 0.79 -4.92
C ALA A 61 2.85 -0.45 -4.06
N THR A 62 4.10 -0.71 -3.67
CA THR A 62 4.43 -1.83 -2.77
C THR A 62 3.76 -1.69 -1.42
N LEU A 63 3.77 -0.47 -0.85
CA LEU A 63 3.08 -0.20 0.41
C LEU A 63 1.57 -0.44 0.31
N ALA A 64 0.94 0.04 -0.77
CA ALA A 64 -0.48 -0.20 -1.03
C ALA A 64 -0.80 -1.71 -1.13
N ALA A 65 0.09 -2.50 -1.76
CA ALA A 65 -0.04 -3.95 -1.84
C ALA A 65 0.09 -4.63 -0.46
N LEU A 66 1.11 -4.28 0.35
CA LEU A 66 1.27 -4.78 1.71
C LEU A 66 0.06 -4.45 2.59
N MET A 67 -0.48 -3.24 2.42
CA MET A 67 -1.70 -2.79 3.07
C MET A 67 -2.91 -3.64 2.67
N ALA A 68 -3.09 -3.91 1.38
CA ALA A 68 -4.18 -4.77 0.89
C ALA A 68 -4.07 -6.21 1.45
N LEU A 69 -2.85 -6.78 1.47
CA LEU A 69 -2.58 -8.09 2.03
C LEU A 69 -2.88 -8.16 3.54
N ALA A 70 -2.45 -7.16 4.30
CA ALA A 70 -2.72 -7.08 5.75
C ALA A 70 -4.22 -6.94 6.06
N ARG A 71 -4.99 -6.29 5.17
CA ARG A 71 -6.45 -6.21 5.29
C ARG A 71 -7.11 -7.54 4.95
N TRP A 72 -6.66 -8.20 3.89
CA TRP A 72 -7.17 -9.52 3.51
C TRP A 72 -6.91 -10.57 4.59
N SER A 73 -5.70 -10.61 5.15
CA SER A 73 -5.34 -11.54 6.24
C SER A 73 -6.25 -11.37 7.46
N ARG A 74 -6.62 -10.13 7.81
CA ARG A 74 -7.55 -9.85 8.92
C ARG A 74 -9.00 -10.21 8.63
N SER A 75 -9.41 -10.24 7.36
CA SER A 75 -10.76 -10.64 6.99
C SER A 75 -10.99 -12.15 6.98
N ARG A 76 -9.91 -12.94 7.05
CA ARG A 76 -9.95 -14.41 7.09
C ARG A 76 -9.76 -14.99 8.50
N ASN A 77 -9.42 -14.16 9.48
CA ASN A 77 -9.23 -14.52 10.88
C ASN A 77 -10.43 -14.04 11.69
#